data_AF-A0A8K0KJC4-F1
#
_entry.id   AF-A0A8K0KJC4-F1
#
_cell.length_a   1.000
_cell.length_b   1.000
_cell.length_c   1.000
_cell.angle_alpha   90.00
_cell.angle_beta   90.00
_cell.angle_gamma   90.00
#
_symmetry.space_group_name_H-M   'P 1'
#
loop_
_entity.id
_entity.type
_entity.pdbx_description
1 polymer ?
#
loop_
_entity_poly.entity_id
_entity_poly.type
_entity_poly.pdbx_seq_one_letter_code
_entity_poly.pdbx_strand_id
1 'polypeptide(L)'
;MDDQVCPRCKTTKYRNPSLKLMVNVCGHTLCESCVDLLFLKGSGSCPECNVPLRRSNFRVQLFEDAGVEKEVDIRKRILKDFNKRQEDFGTLQEFNDYLE
;
A
#
# COMPACT_ATOMS: atom_id res chain seq x y z
N MET A 1 1.59 -7.77 -20.30
CA MET A 1 1.54 -7.98 -18.84
C MET A 1 2.96 -7.78 -18.36
N ASP A 2 3.28 -6.58 -17.91
CA ASP A 2 4.60 -6.28 -17.37
C ASP A 2 4.76 -7.02 -16.05
N ASP A 3 5.70 -7.96 -16.00
CA ASP A 3 5.95 -8.76 -14.81
C ASP A 3 6.34 -7.84 -13.65
N GLN A 4 5.51 -7.83 -12.60
CA GLN A 4 5.84 -7.09 -11.38
C GLN A 4 7.20 -7.55 -10.84
N VAL A 5 8.10 -6.59 -10.68
CA VAL A 5 9.50 -6.82 -10.33
C VAL A 5 9.81 -6.12 -9.01
N CYS A 6 10.56 -6.80 -8.14
CA CYS A 6 11.08 -6.13 -6.95
C CYS A 6 12.17 -5.12 -7.36
N PRO A 7 12.06 -3.82 -7.01
CA PRO A 7 13.02 -2.80 -7.44
C PRO A 7 14.43 -3.01 -6.86
N ARG A 8 14.54 -3.75 -5.74
CA ARG A 8 15.81 -4.00 -5.06
C ARG A 8 16.58 -5.19 -5.62
N CYS A 9 15.94 -6.35 -5.79
CA CYS A 9 16.61 -7.58 -6.23
C CYS A 9 16.34 -7.94 -7.69
N LYS A 10 15.47 -7.19 -8.38
CA LYS A 10 15.07 -7.41 -9.79
C LYS A 10 14.51 -8.80 -10.06
N THR A 11 14.06 -9.50 -9.02
CA THR A 11 13.38 -10.80 -9.14
C THR A 11 11.95 -10.59 -9.58
N THR A 12 11.49 -11.44 -10.49
CA THR A 12 10.13 -11.48 -11.02
C THR A 12 9.41 -12.76 -10.57
N LYS A 13 8.08 -12.78 -10.67
CA LYS A 13 7.28 -13.99 -10.42
C LYS A 13 7.65 -15.15 -11.35
N TYR A 14 8.12 -14.86 -12.57
CA TYR A 14 8.61 -15.88 -13.49
C TYR A 14 9.82 -16.64 -12.94
N ARG A 15 10.79 -15.94 -12.32
CA ARG A 15 11.99 -16.58 -11.75
C ARG A 15 11.73 -17.25 -10.41
N ASN A 16 10.77 -16.72 -9.64
CA ASN A 16 10.38 -17.28 -8.36
C ASN A 16 8.85 -17.26 -8.25
N PRO A 17 8.17 -18.39 -8.52
CA PRO A 17 6.72 -18.47 -8.44
C PRO A 17 6.15 -18.18 -7.05
N SER A 18 6.96 -18.37 -5.99
CA SER A 18 6.59 -18.08 -4.61
C SER A 18 6.87 -16.63 -4.21
N LEU A 19 7.29 -15.77 -5.14
CA LEU A 19 7.59 -14.36 -4.87
C LEU A 19 6.33 -13.61 -4.43
N LYS A 20 6.32 -13.21 -3.16
CA LYS A 20 5.31 -12.28 -2.63
C LYS A 20 5.87 -10.87 -2.65
N LEU A 21 5.18 -10.00 -3.38
CA LEU A 21 5.43 -8.56 -3.32
C LEU A 21 4.62 -7.98 -2.17
N MET A 22 5.23 -7.02 -1.49
CA MET A 22 4.65 -6.28 -0.38
C MET A 22 4.66 -4.80 -0.71
N VAL A 23 3.59 -4.10 -0.35
CA VAL A 23 3.48 -2.64 -0.47
C VAL A 23 3.64 -2.02 0.90
N ASN A 24 4.35 -0.89 0.95
CA ASN A 24 4.51 -0.09 2.16
C ASN A 24 3.53 1.11 2.17
N VAL A 25 3.54 1.87 3.28
CA VAL A 25 2.69 3.06 3.45
C VAL A 25 2.92 4.17 2.42
N CYS A 26 4.10 4.23 1.77
CA CYS A 26 4.34 5.21 0.72
C CYS A 26 3.79 4.78 -0.65
N GLY A 27 3.39 3.51 -0.81
CA GLY A 27 2.90 2.94 -2.08
C GLY A 27 3.98 2.30 -2.95
N HIS A 28 5.17 2.06 -2.41
CA HIS A 28 6.27 1.40 -3.12
C HIS A 28 6.31 -0.09 -2.79
N THR A 29 6.74 -0.90 -3.76
CA THR A 29 6.70 -2.36 -3.66
C THR A 29 8.10 -2.94 -3.38
N LEU A 30 8.16 -3.97 -2.56
CA LEU A 30 9.36 -4.74 -2.23
C LEU A 30 8.97 -6.21 -2.06
N CYS A 31 9.78 -7.17 -2.50
CA CYS A 31 9.50 -8.56 -2.18
C CYS A 31 9.75 -8.85 -0.68
N GLU A 32 9.06 -9.85 -0.15
CA GLU A 32 9.15 -10.29 1.26
C GLU A 32 10.62 -10.42 1.73
N SER A 33 11.47 -11.13 0.97
CA SER A 33 12.89 -11.29 1.32
C SER A 33 13.66 -9.96 1.34
N CYS A 34 13.31 -9.01 0.47
CA CYS A 34 13.93 -7.68 0.48
C CYS A 34 13.46 -6.82 1.66
N VAL A 35 12.23 -7.02 2.14
CA VAL A 35 11.72 -6.40 3.36
C VAL A 35 12.52 -6.92 4.57
N ASP A 36 12.69 -8.22 4.70
CA ASP A 36 13.48 -8.81 5.79
C ASP A 36 14.92 -8.28 5.82
N LEU A 37 15.58 -8.28 4.66
CA LEU A 37 16.93 -7.73 4.51
C LEU A 37 17.02 -6.23 4.78
N LEU A 38 15.95 -5.47 4.53
CA LEU A 38 15.92 -4.02 4.82
C LEU A 38 16.05 -3.78 6.32
N PHE A 39 15.31 -4.55 7.12
CA PHE A 39 15.30 -4.39 8.57
C PHE A 39 16.44 -5.09 9.29
N LEU A 40 17.01 -6.17 8.72
CA LEU A 40 18.23 -6.78 9.24
C LEU A 40 19.42 -5.81 9.19
N LYS A 41 19.48 -4.95 8.15
CA LYS A 41 20.51 -3.91 8.02
C LYS A 41 20.24 -2.66 8.87
N GLY A 42 19.11 -2.60 9.58
CA GLY A 42 18.69 -1.42 10.35
C GLY A 42 18.28 -0.21 9.51
N SER A 43 18.33 -0.29 8.18
CA SER A 43 18.05 0.79 7.24
C SER A 43 16.55 0.91 6.97
N GLY A 44 15.72 1.00 8.01
CA GLY A 44 14.26 0.97 7.93
C GLY A 44 13.61 2.13 7.16
N SER A 45 14.22 2.66 6.11
CA SER A 45 13.71 3.69 5.22
C SER A 45 13.36 3.11 3.86
N CYS A 46 12.35 3.69 3.21
CA CYS A 46 11.98 3.32 1.86
C CYS A 46 13.14 3.58 0.87
N PRO A 47 13.52 2.63 0.00
CA PRO A 47 14.61 2.83 -0.96
C PRO A 47 14.30 3.87 -2.06
N GLU A 48 13.03 4.20 -2.29
CA GLU A 48 12.61 5.14 -3.34
C GLU A 48 12.38 6.56 -2.82
N CYS A 49 11.65 6.72 -1.72
CA CYS A 49 11.32 8.04 -1.16
C CYS A 49 11.92 8.34 0.21
N ASN A 50 12.74 7.43 0.76
CA ASN A 50 13.45 7.58 2.04
C ASN A 50 12.57 7.82 3.28
N VAL A 51 11.25 7.61 3.17
CA VAL A 51 10.32 7.67 4.31
C VAL A 51 10.66 6.55 5.31
N PRO A 52 10.73 6.84 6.62
CA PRO A 52 10.93 5.82 7.64
C PRO A 52 9.74 4.84 7.70
N LEU A 53 10.05 3.56 7.62
CA LEU A 53 9.14 2.42 7.57
C LEU A 53 9.27 1.56 8.83
N ARG A 54 8.15 0.95 9.22
CA ARG A 54 8.09 -0.10 10.26
C ARG A 54 7.75 -1.42 9.60
N ARG A 55 8.19 -2.55 10.17
CA ARG A 55 7.85 -3.89 9.64
C ARG A 55 6.34 -4.11 9.53
N SER A 56 5.59 -3.63 10.52
CA SER A 56 4.12 -3.68 10.56
C SER A 56 3.43 -2.91 9.44
N ASN A 57 4.14 -2.00 8.78
CA ASN A 57 3.58 -1.13 7.74
C ASN A 57 3.67 -1.75 6.34
N PHE A 58 4.22 -2.96 6.23
CA PHE A 58 4.22 -3.74 5.00
C PHE A 58 3.02 -4.67 4.96
N ARG A 59 2.39 -4.78 3.80
CA ARG A 59 1.26 -5.66 3.52
C ARG A 59 1.48 -6.37 2.20
N VAL A 60 0.88 -7.56 2.03
CA VAL A 60 0.95 -8.29 0.76
C VAL A 60 0.22 -7.50 -0.32
N GLN A 61 0.88 -7.34 -1.47
CA GLN A 61 0.30 -6.69 -2.63
C GLN A 61 -0.82 -7.55 -3.22
N LEU A 62 -2.04 -7.00 -3.25
CA LEU A 62 -3.22 -7.67 -3.82
C LEU A 62 -3.55 -7.19 -5.23
N PHE A 63 -3.32 -5.90 -5.50
CA PHE A 63 -3.59 -5.27 -6.78
C PHE A 63 -2.31 -5.15 -7.61
N GLU A 64 -2.44 -5.15 -8.94
CA GLU A 64 -1.28 -4.99 -9.80
C GLU A 64 -0.62 -3.61 -9.66
N ASP A 65 -1.44 -2.59 -9.46
CA ASP A 65 -1.01 -1.22 -9.20
C ASP A 65 -0.87 -0.96 -7.69
N ALA A 66 0.33 -0.60 -7.26
CA ALA A 66 0.64 -0.24 -5.89
C ALA A 66 0.04 1.11 -5.46
N GLY A 67 -0.22 2.01 -6.43
CA GLY A 67 -0.93 3.27 -6.24
C GLY A 67 -2.37 3.03 -5.78
N VAL A 68 -3.10 2.15 -6.49
CA VAL A 68 -4.47 1.75 -6.11
C VAL A 68 -4.49 1.19 -4.68
N GLU A 69 -3.50 0.38 -4.30
CA GLU A 69 -3.47 -0.18 -2.96
C GLU A 69 -3.24 0.90 -1.89
N LYS A 70 -2.40 1.91 -2.17
CA LYS A 70 -2.23 3.08 -1.29
C LYS A 70 -3.53 3.86 -1.14
N GLU A 71 -4.22 4.13 -2.24
CA GLU A 71 -5.50 4.85 -2.23
C GLU A 71 -6.57 4.10 -1.44
N VAL A 72 -6.69 2.79 -1.64
CA VAL A 72 -7.63 1.94 -0.89
C VAL A 72 -7.35 1.99 0.61
N ASP A 73 -6.09 1.98 1.03
CA ASP A 73 -5.71 2.07 2.44
C ASP A 73 -6.03 3.45 3.04
N ILE A 74 -5.71 4.52 2.32
CA ILE A 74 -6.05 5.89 2.73
C ILE A 74 -7.58 6.01 2.85
N ARG A 75 -8.33 5.56 1.86
CA ARG A 75 -9.80 5.60 1.85
C ARG A 75 -10.40 4.81 3.01
N LYS A 76 -9.89 3.61 3.30
CA LYS A 76 -10.33 2.81 4.46
C LYS A 76 -10.09 3.52 5.79
N ARG A 77 -8.96 4.22 5.92
CA ARG A 77 -8.64 4.98 7.13
C ARG A 77 -9.57 6.19 7.28
N ILE A 78 -9.74 6.96 6.21
CA ILE A 78 -10.62 8.14 6.21
C ILE A 78 -12.06 7.73 6.52
N LEU A 79 -12.61 6.72 5.84
CA LEU A 79 -13.99 6.27 6.06
C LEU A 79 -14.26 5.71 7.46
N LYS A 80 -13.20 5.30 8.18
CA LYS A 80 -13.34 4.86 9.58
C LYS A 80 -13.64 6.03 10.51
N ASP A 81 -13.02 7.18 10.25
CA ASP A 81 -13.20 8.41 11.04
C ASP A 81 -14.40 9.23 10.52
N PHE A 82 -14.56 9.30 9.19
CA PHE A 82 -15.65 9.96 8.47
C PHE A 82 -16.77 8.96 8.13
N ASN A 83 -17.50 8.52 9.14
CA ASN A 83 -18.45 7.41 9.05
C ASN A 83 -19.94 7.82 8.93
N LYS A 84 -20.24 9.10 8.70
CA LYS A 84 -21.62 9.57 8.52
C LYS A 84 -22.28 8.90 7.31
N ARG A 85 -23.52 8.46 7.50
CA ARG A 85 -24.35 7.80 6.50
C ARG A 85 -25.39 8.80 5.98
N GLN A 86 -26.05 8.47 4.87
CA GLN A 86 -27.07 9.32 4.26
C GLN A 86 -28.18 9.73 5.24
N GLU A 87 -28.52 8.85 6.20
CA GLU A 87 -29.51 9.12 7.26
C GLU A 87 -29.08 10.20 8.27
N ASP A 88 -27.80 10.55 8.33
CA ASP A 88 -27.28 11.61 9.21
C ASP A 88 -27.43 13.02 8.59
N PHE A 89 -27.99 13.12 7.39
CA PHE A 89 -28.16 14.37 6.64
C PHE A 89 -29.63 14.66 6.33
N GLY A 90 -29.98 15.94 6.21
CA GLY A 90 -31.34 16.36 5.89
C GLY A 90 -31.69 16.21 4.41
N THR A 91 -30.68 16.26 3.53
CA THR A 91 -30.86 16.16 2.08
C THR A 91 -29.81 15.28 1.41
N LEU A 92 -30.13 14.76 0.22
CA LEU A 92 -29.18 14.00 -0.59
C LEU A 92 -28.00 14.86 -1.07
N GLN A 93 -28.22 16.16 -1.28
CA GLN A 93 -27.17 17.09 -1.71
C GLN A 93 -26.10 17.23 -0.62
N GLU A 94 -26.50 17.48 0.63
CA GLU A 94 -25.55 17.59 1.76
C GLU A 94 -24.75 16.30 1.97
N PHE A 95 -25.36 15.13 1.75
CA PHE A 95 -24.65 13.85 1.81
C PHE A 95 -23.62 13.69 0.68
N ASN A 96 -23.97 14.10 -0.55
CA ASN A 96 -23.02 14.06 -1.67
C ASN A 96 -21.86 15.04 -1.47
N ASP A 97 -22.15 16.26 -0.99
CA ASP A 97 -21.14 17.27 -0.65
C ASP A 97 -20.19 16.78 0.46
N TYR A 98 -20.64 15.88 1.34
CA TYR A 98 -19.82 15.24 2.36
C TYR A 98 -18.92 14.11 1.82
N LEU A 99 -19.29 13.48 0.70
CA LEU A 99 -18.54 12.38 0.08
C LEU A 99 -17.47 12.86 -0.93
N GLU A 100 -17.59 14.09 -1.42
CA GLU A 100 -16.67 14.75 -2.37
C GLU A 100 -15.40 15.28 -1.68
#